data_AF-A0A9J5YHK4-F1
#
_entry.id   AF-A0A9J5YHK4-F1
#
_cell.length_a   1.000
_cell.length_b   1.000
_cell.length_c   1.000
_cell.angle_alpha   90.00
_cell.angle_beta   90.00
_cell.angle_gamma   90.00
#
_symmetry.space_group_name_H-M   'P 1'
#
loop_
_entity.id
_entity.type
_entity.pdbx_description
1 polymer ?
#
loop_
_entity_poly.entity_id
_entity_poly.type
_entity_poly.pdbx_seq_one_letter_code
_entity_poly.pdbx_strand_id
1 'polypeptide(L)'
;MRGQRRKLFIHKGDDNIAKATCDHFQELFTEQNHFVREELLAFIPALVTNDQNDNLKVMLDLKDLKNVVFSMNPNSALELDGMNGKKFKIARTSLKCASARLLLV
;
A
#
# COMPACT_ATOMS: atom_id res chain seq x y z
N MET A 1 -37.83 25.35 21.17
CA MET A 1 -36.82 25.40 20.08
C MET A 1 -36.66 24.00 19.50
N ARG A 2 -37.33 23.69 18.38
CA ARG A 2 -37.35 22.34 17.77
C ARG A 2 -36.19 22.20 16.78
N GLY A 3 -35.29 21.26 17.05
CA GLY A 3 -34.12 20.98 16.21
C GLY A 3 -34.52 20.44 14.82
N GLN A 4 -34.13 21.16 13.78
CA GLN A 4 -34.34 20.77 12.40
C GLN A 4 -33.30 19.71 12.01
N ARG A 5 -33.73 18.45 11.99
CA ARG A 5 -32.94 17.33 11.46
C ARG A 5 -32.60 17.62 9.99
N ARG A 6 -31.33 17.88 9.69
CA ARG A 6 -30.83 18.00 8.32
C ARG A 6 -30.95 16.64 7.63
N LYS A 7 -31.93 16.50 6.73
CA LYS A 7 -32.04 15.35 5.83
C LYS A 7 -30.83 15.37 4.90
N LEU A 8 -29.97 14.36 5.01
CA LEU A 8 -28.88 14.13 4.07
C LEU A 8 -29.50 13.60 2.78
N PHE A 9 -29.67 14.47 1.80
CA PHE A 9 -30.03 14.04 0.46
C PHE A 9 -28.78 13.45 -0.17
N ILE A 10 -28.63 12.13 -0.11
CA ILE A 10 -27.70 11.43 -0.98
C ILE A 10 -28.28 11.63 -2.38
N HIS A 11 -27.72 12.58 -3.11
CA HIS A 11 -28.08 12.81 -4.50
C HIS A 11 -27.73 11.51 -5.23
N LYS A 12 -28.77 10.79 -5.68
CA LYS A 12 -28.59 9.58 -6.49
C LYS A 12 -27.81 10.05 -7.71
N GLY A 13 -26.57 9.58 -7.84
CA GLY A 13 -25.67 10.01 -8.91
C GLY A 13 -26.38 9.85 -10.25
N ASP A 14 -26.15 10.80 -11.16
CA ASP A 14 -26.77 10.79 -12.48
C ASP A 14 -26.40 9.48 -13.19
N ASP A 15 -27.41 8.67 -13.49
CA ASP A 15 -27.24 7.37 -14.15
C ASP A 15 -26.55 7.54 -15.52
N ASN A 16 -26.66 8.72 -16.14
CA ASN A 16 -25.94 9.04 -17.39
C ASN A 16 -24.44 9.21 -17.16
N ILE A 17 -24.04 9.83 -16.04
CA ILE A 17 -22.62 9.97 -15.67
C ILE A 17 -22.06 8.59 -15.30
N ALA A 18 -22.80 7.81 -14.52
CA ALA A 18 -22.41 6.45 -14.17
C ALA A 18 -22.22 5.58 -15.41
N LYS A 19 -23.18 5.62 -16.34
CA LYS A 19 -23.10 4.90 -17.61
C LYS A 19 -21.94 5.38 -18.49
N ALA A 20 -21.80 6.69 -18.69
CA ALA A 20 -20.69 7.25 -19.46
C ALA A 20 -19.32 6.90 -18.86
N THR A 21 -19.22 6.83 -17.53
CA THR A 21 -17.99 6.43 -16.83
C THR A 21 -17.70 4.94 -17.05
N CYS A 22 -18.71 4.08 -16.91
CA CYS A 22 -18.59 2.65 -17.18
C CYS A 22 -18.20 2.40 -18.65
N ASP A 23 -18.88 3.04 -19.60
CA ASP A 23 -18.61 2.90 -21.03
C ASP A 23 -17.19 3.37 -21.36
N HIS A 24 -16.73 4.50 -20.81
CA HIS A 24 -15.38 5.02 -21.00
C HIS A 24 -14.29 4.06 -20.49
N PHE A 25 -14.42 3.56 -19.25
CA PHE A 25 -13.42 2.64 -18.72
C PHE A 25 -13.51 1.27 -19.38
N GLN A 26 -14.72 0.84 -19.75
CA GLN A 26 -14.88 -0.39 -20.50
C GLN A 26 -14.16 -0.26 -21.84
N GLU A 27 -14.35 0.82 -22.60
CA GLU A 27 -13.60 1.09 -23.83
C GLU A 27 -12.08 1.15 -23.58
N LEU A 28 -11.63 1.90 -22.57
CA LEU A 28 -10.20 2.00 -22.19
C LEU A 28 -9.56 0.63 -21.92
N PHE A 29 -10.30 -0.29 -21.30
CA PHE A 29 -9.81 -1.62 -20.94
C PHE A 29 -10.22 -2.72 -21.95
N THR A 30 -11.03 -2.38 -22.96
CA THR A 30 -11.49 -3.29 -24.04
C THR A 30 -10.80 -2.97 -25.37
N GLU A 31 -10.16 -1.80 -25.51
CA GLU A 31 -9.37 -1.46 -26.69
C GLU A 31 -8.13 -2.36 -26.82
N GLN A 32 -8.36 -3.36 -27.68
CA GLN A 32 -7.55 -3.94 -28.74
C GLN A 32 -6.18 -4.51 -28.38
N ASN A 33 -5.92 -5.70 -28.92
CA ASN A 33 -4.59 -6.30 -29.11
C ASN A 33 -3.65 -5.31 -29.82
N HIS A 34 -3.15 -4.32 -29.10
CA HIS A 34 -1.99 -3.58 -29.49
C HIS A 34 -0.86 -4.58 -29.45
N PHE A 35 -0.48 -5.10 -30.62
CA PHE A 35 0.76 -5.81 -30.78
C PHE A 35 1.86 -4.88 -30.27
N VAL A 36 2.37 -5.20 -29.09
CA VAL A 36 3.50 -4.50 -28.52
C VAL A 36 4.63 -4.68 -29.51
N ARG A 37 5.08 -3.58 -30.12
CA ARG A 37 6.25 -3.62 -30.98
C ARG A 37 7.45 -3.84 -30.06
N GLU A 38 7.87 -5.09 -29.91
CA GLU A 38 8.99 -5.48 -29.03
C GLU A 38 10.27 -4.72 -29.38
N GLU A 39 10.45 -4.35 -30.65
CA GLU A 39 11.53 -3.48 -31.13
C GLU A 39 11.56 -2.12 -30.41
N LEU A 40 10.40 -1.56 -30.05
CA LEU A 40 10.31 -0.31 -29.30
C LEU A 40 10.69 -0.49 -27.82
N LEU A 41 10.47 -1.68 -27.26
CA LEU A 41 10.88 -2.00 -25.89
C LEU A 41 12.41 -2.08 -25.75
N ALA A 42 13.13 -2.37 -26.83
CA ALA A 42 14.60 -2.40 -26.82
C ALA A 42 15.24 -1.02 -26.52
N PHE A 43 14.50 0.08 -26.72
CA PHE A 43 14.95 1.42 -26.35
C PHE A 43 14.69 1.76 -24.88
N ILE A 44 13.87 0.97 -24.17
CA ILE A 44 13.64 1.15 -22.74
C ILE A 44 14.78 0.45 -21.99
N PRO A 45 15.62 1.19 -21.25
CA PRO A 45 16.72 0.58 -20.52
C PRO A 45 16.20 -0.42 -19.47
N ALA A 46 16.78 -1.61 -19.44
CA ALA A 46 16.53 -2.58 -18.37
C ALA A 46 17.18 -2.08 -17.07
N LEU A 47 16.40 -1.41 -16.23
CA LEU A 47 16.87 -0.88 -14.94
C LEU A 47 16.97 -1.94 -13.84
N VAL A 48 16.29 -3.07 -14.02
CA VAL A 48 16.28 -4.18 -13.06
C VAL A 48 17.02 -5.36 -13.69
N THR A 49 18.11 -5.76 -13.04
CA THR A 49 18.90 -6.92 -13.41
C THR A 49 18.28 -8.21 -12.87
N ASN A 50 18.60 -9.34 -13.50
CA ASN A 50 18.15 -10.65 -13.01
C ASN A 50 18.64 -10.92 -11.58
N ASP A 51 19.85 -10.50 -11.24
CA ASP A 51 20.40 -10.61 -9.89
C ASP A 51 19.55 -9.83 -8.86
N GLN A 52 19.07 -8.64 -9.22
CA GLN A 52 18.15 -7.89 -8.36
C GLN A 52 16.82 -8.62 -8.19
N ASN A 53 16.28 -9.24 -9.24
CA ASN A 53 15.07 -10.05 -9.15
C ASN A 53 15.26 -11.30 -8.29
N ASP A 54 16.43 -11.92 -8.36
CA ASP A 54 16.73 -13.09 -7.53
C ASP A 54 16.95 -12.70 -6.07
N ASN A 55 17.53 -11.53 -5.80
CA ASN A 55 17.62 -10.97 -4.45
C ASN A 55 16.25 -10.71 -3.80
N LEU A 56 15.20 -10.45 -4.58
CA LEU A 56 13.83 -10.31 -4.05
C LEU A 56 13.24 -11.65 -3.57
N LYS A 57 13.76 -12.78 -4.04
CA LYS A 57 13.30 -14.12 -3.63
C LYS A 57 14.01 -14.62 -2.38
N VAL A 58 15.07 -13.94 -1.94
CA VAL A 58 15.84 -14.33 -0.76
C VAL A 58 14.99 -14.16 0.49
N MET A 59 14.95 -15.21 1.32
CA MET A 59 14.25 -15.15 2.60
C MET A 59 14.98 -14.17 3.53
N LEU A 60 14.24 -13.19 4.04
CA LEU A 60 14.78 -12.19 4.96
C LEU A 60 15.16 -12.84 6.29
N ASP A 61 16.35 -12.50 6.80
CA ASP A 61 16.76 -12.90 8.14
C ASP A 61 16.10 -12.01 9.21
N LEU A 62 16.04 -12.52 10.43
CA LEU A 62 15.55 -11.80 11.60
C LEU A 62 16.29 -10.46 11.81
N LYS A 63 17.57 -10.39 11.46
CA LYS A 63 18.36 -9.15 11.53
C LYS A 63 17.83 -8.09 10.57
N ASP A 64 17.50 -8.46 9.34
CA ASP A 64 16.99 -7.54 8.32
C ASP A 64 15.58 -7.08 8.66
N LEU A 65 14.74 -8.00 9.13
CA LEU A 65 13.41 -7.66 9.63
C LEU A 65 13.46 -6.65 10.77
N LYS A 66 14.37 -6.85 11.73
CA LYS A 66 14.60 -5.89 12.82
C LYS A 66 15.03 -4.52 12.29
N ASN A 67 15.96 -4.49 11.35
CA ASN A 67 16.46 -3.24 10.77
C ASN A 67 15.34 -2.45 10.08
N VAL A 68 14.49 -3.11 9.29
CA VAL A 68 13.35 -2.48 8.60
C VAL A 68 12.32 -1.94 9.60
N VAL A 69 11.94 -2.74 10.60
CA VAL A 69 11.01 -2.29 11.64
C VAL A 69 11.58 -1.12 12.44
N PHE A 70 12.90 -1.06 12.63
CA PHE A 70 13.55 0.00 13.39
C PHE A 70 13.78 1.28 12.58
N SER A 71 13.92 1.18 11.25
CA SER A 71 14.03 2.34 10.36
C SER A 71 12.66 2.91 9.96
N MET A 72 11.57 2.21 10.26
CA MET A 72 10.22 2.65 9.91
C MET A 72 9.87 4.04 10.49
N ASN A 73 9.38 4.92 9.62
CA ASN A 73 9.01 6.28 9.99
C ASN A 73 7.82 6.25 10.98
N PRO A 74 7.95 6.80 12.20
CA PRO A 74 6.86 6.83 13.17
C PRO A 74 5.64 7.62 12.68
N ASN A 75 5.83 8.54 11.75
CA ASN A 75 4.80 9.42 11.23
C ASN A 75 4.25 8.94 9.88
N SER A 76 4.55 7.70 9.47
CA SER A 76 3.91 7.09 8.30
C SER A 76 2.39 7.18 8.44
N ALA A 77 1.74 7.47 7.32
CA ALA A 77 0.29 7.55 7.23
C ALA A 77 -0.36 6.26 7.74
N LEU A 78 -1.54 6.41 8.33
CA LEU A 78 -2.31 5.28 8.83
C LEU A 78 -2.77 4.46 7.61
N GLU A 79 -2.34 3.20 7.54
CA GLU A 79 -2.81 2.30 6.51
C GLU A 79 -4.23 1.80 6.84
N LEU A 80 -4.91 1.16 5.89
CA LEU A 80 -6.28 0.66 6.04
C LEU A 80 -6.44 -0.31 7.23
N ASP A 81 -5.35 -0.98 7.62
CA ASP A 81 -5.26 -1.87 8.78
C ASP A 81 -5.19 -1.12 10.13
N GLY A 82 -5.15 0.22 10.10
CA GLY A 82 -5.01 1.06 11.27
C GLY A 82 -3.63 0.99 11.92
N MET A 83 -2.63 0.38 11.28
CA MET A 83 -1.25 0.36 11.75
C MET A 83 -0.54 1.65 11.34
N ASN A 84 0.38 2.11 12.19
CA ASN A 84 1.33 3.17 11.84
C ASN A 84 2.68 2.88 12.50
N GLY A 85 3.72 3.63 12.10
CA GLY A 85 5.06 3.44 12.66
C GLY A 85 5.15 3.65 14.17
N LYS A 86 4.21 4.39 14.80
CA LYS A 86 4.17 4.54 16.27
C LYS A 86 3.78 3.23 16.95
N LYS A 87 2.81 2.50 16.42
CA LYS A 87 2.36 1.21 16.99
C LYS A 87 3.48 0.17 16.96
N PHE A 88 4.25 0.09 15.87
CA PHE A 88 5.44 -0.77 15.79
C PHE A 88 6.54 -0.38 16.80
N LYS A 89 6.77 0.92 17.02
CA LYS A 89 7.72 1.40 18.06
C LYS A 89 7.27 1.06 19.48
N ILE A 90 5.98 1.11 19.76
CA ILE A 90 5.42 0.75 21.07
C ILE A 90 5.61 -0.75 21.31
N ALA A 91 5.20 -1.60 20.36
CA ALA A 91 5.39 -3.06 20.46
C ALA A 91 6.86 -3.42 20.71
N ARG A 92 7.80 -2.77 20.00
CA ARG A 92 9.25 -2.92 20.23
C ARG A 92 9.66 -2.59 21.67
N THR A 93 9.18 -1.46 22.19
CA THR A 93 9.57 -0.99 23.54
C THR A 93 9.06 -1.94 24.60
N SER A 94 7.83 -2.42 24.46
CA SER A 94 7.26 -3.45 25.34
C SER A 94 8.05 -4.76 25.31
N LEU A 95 8.48 -5.22 24.13
CA LEU A 95 9.30 -6.44 24.00
C LEU A 95 10.67 -6.29 24.66
N LYS A 96 11.35 -5.14 24.50
CA LYS A 96 12.62 -4.87 25.18
C LYS A 96 12.47 -4.81 26.69
N CYS A 97 11.42 -4.15 27.19
CA CYS A 97 11.13 -4.08 28.62
C CYS A 97 10.79 -5.45 29.22
N ALA A 98 10.08 -6.31 28.48
CA ALA A 98 9.79 -7.69 28.90
C ALA A 98 11.06 -8.55 28.96
N SER A 99 11.94 -8.45 27.97
CA SER A 99 13.22 -9.17 27.95
C SER A 99 14.18 -8.71 29.04
N ALA A 100 14.20 -7.41 29.38
CA ALA A 100 15.01 -6.88 30.48
C ALA A 100 14.48 -7.31 31.86
N ARG A 101 13.16 -7.49 32.01
CA ARG A 101 12.57 -8.01 33.26
C ARG A 101 12.86 -9.49 33.49
N LEU A 102 13.03 -10.28 32.43
CA LEU A 102 13.38 -11.71 32.52
C LEU A 102 14.86 -11.97 32.88
N LEU A 103 15.74 -10.98 32.69
CA LEU A 103 17.16 -11.04 33.04
C LEU A 103 17.47 -10.51 34.47
N LEU A 104 16.45 -10.02 35.16
CA LEU A 104 16.52 -9.49 36.54
C LEU A 104 15.82 -10.39 37.58
N VAL A 105 15.44 -11.62 37.20
CA VAL A 105 14.92 -12.66 38.08
C VAL A 105 15.89 -13.83 38.12
#